data_AF-A0A940U9U2-F1
#
_entry.id   AF-A0A940U9U2-F1
#
_cell.length_a   1.000
_cell.length_b   1.000
_cell.length_c   1.000
_cell.angle_alpha   90.00
_cell.angle_beta   90.00
_cell.angle_gamma   90.00
#
_symmetry.space_group_name_H-M   'P 1'
#
loop_
_entity.id
_entity.type
_entity.pdbx_description
1 polymer ?
#
loop_
_entity_poly.entity_id
_entity_poly.type
_entity_poly.pdbx_seq_one_letter_code
_entity_poly.pdbx_strand_id
1 'polypeptide(L)'
;MVLWDAVKKGAEEGLDALKEGVSVFVAEAGKQSKILKKRVELSSVQNNLRKTFIRLGSQVYDLYIRGEQEIWQKDGVKELIGQIESYKTRVGEIDSEIETIKKEEGQASSEKPSEVDPPIHLGG
;
A
#
# COMPACT_ATOMS: atom_id res chain seq x y z
N MET A 1 -25.15 -37.89 -27.58
CA MET A 1 -24.05 -37.72 -26.60
C MET A 1 -23.65 -36.25 -26.41
N VAL A 2 -23.69 -35.42 -27.45
CA VAL A 2 -23.24 -34.00 -27.44
C VAL A 2 -23.83 -33.10 -26.32
N LEU A 3 -25.08 -33.30 -25.91
CA LEU A 3 -25.73 -32.46 -24.88
C LEU A 3 -25.16 -32.69 -23.47
N TRP A 4 -24.78 -33.92 -23.14
CA TRP A 4 -24.22 -34.26 -21.81
C TRP A 4 -22.79 -33.76 -21.65
N ASP A 5 -22.00 -33.85 -22.71
CA ASP A 5 -20.63 -33.33 -22.74
C ASP A 5 -20.61 -31.80 -22.61
N ALA A 6 -21.56 -31.09 -23.22
CA ALA A 6 -21.70 -29.64 -23.08
C ALA A 6 -22.04 -29.22 -21.63
N VAL A 7 -22.93 -29.97 -20.95
CA VAL A 7 -23.27 -29.73 -19.54
C VAL A 7 -22.07 -29.99 -18.63
N LYS A 8 -21.32 -31.08 -18.87
CA LYS A 8 -20.12 -31.40 -18.11
C LYS A 8 -19.03 -30.33 -18.29
N LYS A 9 -18.82 -29.89 -19.53
CA LYS A 9 -17.86 -28.83 -19.87
C LYS A 9 -18.22 -27.50 -19.21
N GLY A 10 -19.49 -27.08 -19.24
CA GLY A 10 -19.93 -25.85 -18.57
C GLY A 10 -19.82 -25.90 -17.05
N ALA A 11 -20.00 -27.09 -16.44
CA ALA A 11 -19.78 -27.28 -15.00
C ALA A 11 -18.30 -27.22 -14.62
N GLU A 12 -17.40 -27.78 -15.44
CA GLU A 12 -15.94 -27.70 -15.25
C GLU A 12 -15.44 -26.25 -15.41
N GLU A 13 -15.90 -25.55 -16.45
CA GLU A 13 -15.58 -24.13 -16.68
C GLU A 13 -16.10 -23.22 -15.55
N GLY A 14 -17.32 -23.48 -15.06
CA GLY A 14 -17.90 -22.75 -13.92
C GLY A 14 -17.15 -22.99 -12.61
N LEU A 15 -16.71 -24.23 -12.37
CA LEU A 15 -15.89 -24.58 -11.21
C LEU A 15 -14.50 -23.92 -11.26
N ASP A 16 -13.89 -23.88 -12.44
CA ASP A 16 -12.58 -23.25 -12.62
C ASP A 16 -12.66 -21.73 -12.53
N ALA A 17 -13.69 -21.10 -13.09
CA ALA A 17 -13.97 -19.68 -12.91
C ALA A 17 -14.20 -19.32 -11.42
N LEU A 18 -14.87 -20.19 -10.65
CA LEU A 18 -15.02 -20.03 -9.21
C LEU A 18 -13.68 -20.11 -8.47
N LYS A 19 -12.84 -21.10 -8.79
CA LYS A 19 -11.49 -21.23 -8.19
C LYS A 19 -10.60 -20.03 -8.49
N GLU A 20 -10.64 -19.54 -9.73
CA GLU A 20 -9.95 -18.32 -10.13
C GLU A 20 -10.46 -17.12 -9.33
N GLY A 21 -11.79 -16.93 -9.25
CA GLY A 21 -12.40 -15.84 -8.49
C GLY A 21 -12.06 -15.84 -7.00
N VAL A 22 -12.05 -17.01 -6.36
CA VAL A 22 -11.61 -17.17 -4.97
C VAL A 22 -10.13 -16.84 -4.81
N SER A 23 -9.28 -17.27 -5.74
CA SER A 23 -7.84 -16.99 -5.70
C SER A 23 -7.53 -15.49 -5.84
N VAL A 24 -8.23 -14.80 -6.75
CA VAL A 24 -8.15 -13.35 -6.92
C VAL A 24 -8.61 -12.62 -5.66
N PHE A 25 -9.74 -13.03 -5.08
CA PHE A 25 -10.26 -12.43 -3.85
C PHE A 25 -9.30 -12.59 -2.66
N VAL A 26 -8.70 -13.78 -2.48
CA VAL A 26 -7.72 -14.04 -1.41
C VAL A 26 -6.45 -13.22 -1.63
N ALA A 27 -5.97 -13.11 -2.87
CA ALA A 27 -4.81 -12.29 -3.22
C ALA A 27 -5.07 -10.80 -2.93
N GLU A 28 -6.25 -10.31 -3.29
CA GLU A 28 -6.69 -8.93 -3.03
C GLU A 28 -6.79 -8.65 -1.52
N ALA A 29 -7.45 -9.53 -0.76
CA ALA A 29 -7.53 -9.41 0.70
C ALA A 29 -6.14 -9.43 1.37
N GLY A 30 -5.23 -10.26 0.88
CA GLY A 30 -3.83 -10.31 1.34
C GLY A 30 -3.08 -9.00 1.08
N LYS A 31 -3.28 -8.37 -0.09
CA LYS A 31 -2.65 -7.09 -0.46
C LYS A 31 -3.26 -5.91 0.32
N GLN A 32 -4.58 -5.85 0.46
CA GLN A 32 -5.25 -4.83 1.28
C GLN A 32 -4.82 -4.90 2.75
N SER A 33 -4.62 -6.10 3.29
CA SER A 33 -4.05 -6.30 4.63
C SER A 33 -2.65 -5.69 4.76
N LYS A 34 -1.79 -5.85 3.74
CA LYS A 34 -0.44 -5.22 3.71
C LYS A 34 -0.53 -3.69 3.67
N ILE A 35 -1.40 -3.13 2.83
CA ILE A 35 -1.64 -1.68 2.76
C ILE A 35 -2.12 -1.16 4.12
N LEU A 36 -3.07 -1.85 4.76
CA LEU A 36 -3.60 -1.45 6.05
C LEU A 36 -2.50 -1.44 7.13
N LYS A 37 -1.67 -2.49 7.19
CA LYS A 37 -0.51 -2.54 8.10
C LYS A 37 0.42 -1.35 7.88
N LYS A 38 0.70 -1.00 6.63
CA LYS A 38 1.55 0.16 6.29
C LYS A 38 0.90 1.50 6.67
N ARG A 39 -0.42 1.65 6.53
CA ARG A 39 -1.14 2.85 7.00
C ARG A 39 -1.12 3.00 8.52
N VAL A 40 -1.21 1.89 9.25
CA VAL A 40 -1.07 1.89 10.72
C VAL A 40 0.35 2.30 11.11
N GLU A 41 1.36 1.74 10.43
CA GLU A 41 2.76 2.11 10.61
C GLU A 41 2.97 3.62 10.35
N LEU A 42 2.46 4.13 9.22
CA LEU A 42 2.49 5.55 8.85
C LEU A 42 1.88 6.42 9.94
N SER A 43 0.70 6.06 10.43
CA SER A 43 0.01 6.80 11.49
C SER A 43 0.83 6.84 12.78
N SER A 44 1.51 5.74 13.12
CA SER A 44 2.41 5.66 14.28
C SER A 44 3.62 6.60 14.12
N VAL A 45 4.28 6.57 12.96
CA VAL A 45 5.43 7.44 12.65
C VAL A 45 5.02 8.92 12.66
N GLN A 46 3.89 9.25 12.04
CA GLN A 46 3.35 10.63 12.04
C GLN A 46 3.01 11.12 13.45
N ASN A 47 2.47 10.24 14.31
CA ASN A 47 2.21 10.58 15.71
C ASN A 47 3.50 10.85 16.49
N ASN A 48 4.55 10.06 16.25
CA ASN A 48 5.86 10.27 16.86
C ASN A 48 6.49 11.58 16.36
N LEU A 49 6.43 11.86 15.06
CA LEU A 49 6.86 13.14 14.48
C LEU A 49 6.18 14.34 15.15
N ARG A 50 4.85 14.29 15.31
CA ARG A 50 4.09 15.34 16.01
C ARG A 50 4.56 15.51 17.46
N LYS A 51 4.73 14.41 18.20
CA LYS A 51 5.23 14.45 19.58
C LYS A 51 6.64 15.07 19.66
N THR A 52 7.52 14.73 18.73
CA THR A 52 8.88 15.29 18.68
C THR A 52 8.88 16.78 18.35
N PHE A 53 8.00 17.25 17.45
CA PHE A 53 7.81 18.70 17.23
C PHE A 53 7.34 19.43 18.50
N ILE A 54 6.38 18.85 19.24
CA ILE A 54 5.91 19.44 20.49
C ILE A 54 7.05 19.51 21.53
N ARG A 55 7.84 18.44 21.64
CA ARG A 55 9.02 18.41 22.53
C ARG A 55 10.06 19.45 22.13
N LEU A 56 10.36 19.58 20.84
CA LEU A 56 11.29 20.58 20.33
C LEU A 56 10.82 22.00 20.66
N GLY A 57 9.55 22.31 20.38
CA GLY A 57 8.97 23.61 20.70
C GLY A 57 9.04 23.91 22.20
N SER A 58 8.70 22.93 23.05
CA SER A 58 8.77 23.07 24.50
C SER A 58 10.21 23.32 24.97
N GLN A 59 11.17 22.55 24.48
CA GLN A 59 12.57 22.67 24.86
C GLN A 59 13.19 23.99 24.39
N VAL A 60 12.91 24.43 23.15
CA VAL A 60 13.38 25.72 22.64
C VAL A 60 12.80 26.86 23.45
N TYR A 61 11.50 26.80 23.78
CA TYR A 61 10.85 27.80 24.62
C TYR A 61 11.45 27.85 26.03
N ASP A 62 11.67 26.68 26.65
CA ASP A 62 12.30 26.58 27.98
C ASP A 62 13.72 27.14 28.01
N LEU A 63 14.50 26.93 26.95
CA LEU A 63 15.85 27.50 26.84
C LEU A 63 15.79 29.02 26.62
N TYR A 64 14.83 29.49 25.82
CA TYR A 64 14.61 30.91 25.57
C TYR A 64 14.27 31.68 26.86
N ILE A 65 13.33 31.19 27.67
CA ILE A 65 12.96 31.83 28.94
C ILE A 65 14.10 31.84 29.96
N ARG A 66 15.04 30.89 29.87
CA ARG A 66 16.25 30.84 30.72
C ARG A 66 17.35 31.77 30.23
N GLY A 67 17.17 32.46 29.10
CA GLY A 67 18.16 33.35 28.52
C GLY A 67 19.36 32.62 27.89
N GLU A 68 19.22 31.32 27.63
CA GLU A 68 20.28 30.52 27.02
C GLU A 68 20.61 31.04 25.61
N GLN A 69 21.90 31.14 25.33
CA GLN A 69 22.40 31.50 24.00
C GLN A 69 22.64 30.24 23.17
N GLU A 70 22.71 30.41 21.85
CA GLU A 70 23.04 29.33 20.92
C GLU A 70 22.12 28.10 21.08
N ILE A 71 20.81 28.32 21.30
CA ILE A 71 19.81 27.28 21.54
C ILE A 71 19.88 26.15 20.51
N TRP A 72 20.09 26.49 19.23
CA TRP A 72 20.22 25.54 18.13
C TRP A 72 21.47 24.65 18.20
N GLN A 73 22.48 25.05 18.98
CA GLN A 73 23.71 24.28 19.18
C GLN A 73 23.61 23.27 20.32
N LYS A 74 22.60 23.40 21.20
CA LYS A 74 22.39 22.50 22.34
C LYS A 74 22.08 21.09 21.84
N ASP A 75 22.75 20.10 22.41
CA ASP A 75 22.66 18.70 21.95
C ASP A 75 21.23 18.17 21.92
N GLY A 76 20.42 18.44 22.95
CA GLY A 76 19.03 18.00 22.97
C GLY A 76 18.16 18.63 21.87
N VAL A 77 18.45 19.86 21.45
CA VAL A 77 17.76 20.51 20.32
C VAL A 77 18.18 19.86 19.00
N LYS A 78 19.48 19.64 18.81
CA LYS A 78 20.02 18.94 17.63
C LYS A 78 19.47 17.52 17.50
N GLU A 79 19.40 16.79 18.61
CA GLU A 79 18.87 15.43 18.64
C GLU A 79 17.41 15.39 18.19
N LEU A 80 16.57 16.29 18.72
CA LEU A 80 15.16 16.38 18.32
C LEU A 80 15.00 16.74 16.83
N ILE A 81 15.84 17.63 16.30
CA ILE A 81 15.87 17.95 14.87
C ILE A 81 16.25 16.71 14.05
N GLY A 82 17.29 15.98 14.43
CA GLY A 82 17.70 14.74 13.76
C GLY A 82 16.61 13.67 13.79
N GLN A 83 15.90 13.52 14.92
CA GLN A 83 14.74 12.63 15.01
C GLN A 83 13.60 13.04 14.07
N ILE A 84 13.31 14.35 13.97
CA ILE A 84 12.30 14.88 13.03
C ILE A 84 12.68 14.55 11.58
N GLU A 85 13.94 14.73 11.20
CA GLU A 85 14.43 14.40 9.85
C GLU A 85 14.30 12.89 9.57
N SER A 86 14.72 12.05 10.52
CA SER A 86 14.56 10.60 10.41
C SER A 86 13.09 10.17 10.23
N TYR A 87 12.17 10.74 11.00
CA TYR A 87 10.75 10.45 10.85
C TYR A 87 10.18 10.95 9.52
N LYS A 88 10.61 12.10 9.01
CA LYS A 88 10.19 12.60 7.68
C LYS A 88 10.63 11.65 6.57
N THR A 89 11.87 11.18 6.62
CA THR A 89 12.37 10.16 5.68
C THR A 89 11.53 8.90 5.77
N ARG A 90 11.26 8.40 6.98
CA ARG A 90 10.46 7.18 7.17
C ARG A 90 9.01 7.33 6.67
N VAL A 91 8.39 8.50 6.83
CA VAL A 91 7.08 8.81 6.24
C VAL A 91 7.12 8.64 4.72
N GLY A 92 8.11 9.25 4.06
CA GLY A 92 8.26 9.16 2.60
C GLY A 92 8.54 7.74 2.08
N GLU A 93 9.32 6.95 2.84
CA GLU A 93 9.53 5.53 2.56
C GLU A 93 8.22 4.73 2.63
N ILE A 94 7.45 4.88 3.70
CA ILE A 94 6.19 4.15 3.87
C ILE A 94 5.18 4.53 2.79
N ASP A 95 5.07 5.82 2.44
CA ASP A 95 4.21 6.27 1.34
C ASP A 95 4.63 5.64 0.01
N SER A 96 5.93 5.56 -0.26
CA SER A 96 6.47 4.92 -1.47
C SER A 96 6.23 3.40 -1.50
N GLU A 97 6.33 2.74 -0.34
CA GLU A 97 5.98 1.32 -0.17
C GLU A 97 4.49 1.08 -0.44
N ILE A 98 3.60 1.96 0.05
CA ILE A 98 2.15 1.89 -0.22
C ILE A 98 1.86 2.06 -1.71
N GLU A 99 2.48 3.04 -2.37
CA GLU A 99 2.29 3.28 -3.81
C GLU A 99 2.83 2.13 -4.66
N THR A 100 3.91 1.46 -4.23
CA THR A 100 4.43 0.26 -4.90
C THR A 100 3.40 -0.88 -4.82
N ILE A 101 2.83 -1.14 -3.63
CA ILE A 101 1.82 -2.18 -3.46
C ILE A 101 0.57 -1.88 -4.30
N LYS A 102 0.17 -0.61 -4.43
CA LYS A 102 -0.94 -0.20 -5.31
C LYS A 102 -0.62 -0.36 -6.79
N LYS A 103 0.59 -0.03 -7.24
CA LYS A 103 0.97 -0.17 -8.67
C LYS A 103 1.00 -1.63 -9.12
N GLU A 104 1.34 -2.55 -8.21
CA GLU A 104 1.19 -3.99 -8.43
C GLU A 104 -0.29 -4.42 -8.61
N GLU A 105 -1.29 -3.56 -8.35
CA GLU A 105 -2.72 -3.78 -8.64
C GLU A 105 -3.05 -3.50 -10.13
N GLY A 106 -2.34 -2.57 -10.79
CA GLY A 106 -2.65 -2.14 -12.16
C GLY A 106 -2.12 -3.04 -13.28
N GLN A 107 -1.09 -3.84 -13.02
CA GLN A 107 -0.46 -4.71 -14.03
C GLN A 107 -0.99 -6.15 -14.05
N ALA A 108 -1.67 -6.60 -13.00
CA ALA A 108 -2.17 -7.98 -12.91
C ALA A 108 -3.52 -8.21 -13.64
N SER A 109 -4.21 -7.16 -14.08
CA SER A 109 -5.54 -7.27 -14.71
C SER A 109 -5.55 -7.15 -16.23
N SER A 110 -4.40 -7.05 -16.90
CA SER A 110 -4.33 -6.79 -18.36
C SER A 110 -3.87 -7.96 -19.24
N GLU A 111 -3.64 -9.15 -18.69
CA GLU A 111 -3.31 -10.34 -19.49
C GLU A 111 -4.41 -11.41 -19.36
N LYS A 112 -5.48 -11.30 -20.16
CA LYS A 112 -6.12 -12.47 -20.76
C LYS A 112 -6.33 -12.25 -22.26
N PRO A 113 -6.07 -13.26 -23.11
CA PRO A 113 -5.96 -13.10 -24.56
C PRO A 113 -7.35 -12.94 -25.18
N SER A 114 -7.48 -12.01 -26.12
CA SER A 114 -8.69 -11.87 -26.93
C SER A 114 -8.96 -13.16 -27.71
N GLU A 115 -10.09 -13.73 -27.36
CA GLU A 115 -10.88 -14.78 -27.98
C GLU A 115 -10.75 -14.85 -29.51
N VAL A 116 -10.53 -16.07 -30.01
CA VAL A 116 -10.47 -16.44 -31.43
C VAL A 116 -11.87 -16.29 -32.05
N ASP A 117 -12.00 -15.43 -33.06
CA ASP A 117 -13.22 -15.32 -33.88
C ASP A 117 -13.57 -16.68 -34.52
N PRO A 118 -14.80 -17.22 -34.37
CA PRO A 118 -15.22 -18.39 -35.12
C PRO A 118 -15.52 -18.02 -36.59
N PRO A 119 -15.15 -18.87 -37.57
CA PRO A 119 -15.36 -18.58 -38.98
C PRO A 119 -16.85 -18.64 -39.34
N ILE A 120 -17.39 -17.54 -39.88
CA ILE A 120 -18.73 -17.46 -40.42
C ILE A 120 -18.77 -18.26 -41.74
N HIS A 121 -19.34 -19.46 -41.71
CA HIS A 121 -19.85 -20.12 -42.92
C HIS A 121 -21.29 -19.66 -43.16
N LEU A 122 -21.48 -18.76 -44.14
CA LEU A 122 -22.76 -18.55 -44.80
C LEU A 122 -22.65 -19.10 -46.22
N GLY A 123 -23.18 -20.31 -46.40
CA GLY A 123 -23.51 -20.85 -47.71
C GLY A 123 -24.88 -20.37 -48.16
N GLY A 124 -24.96 -19.98 -49.42
CA GLY A 124 -26.17 -19.70 -50.20
C GLY A 124 -25.80 -19.80 -51.67
#